data_AF-A0A6C2DPU2-F1
#
_entry.id   AF-A0A6C2DPU2-F1
#
_cell.length_a   1.000
_cell.length_b   1.000
_cell.length_c   1.000
_cell.angle_alpha   90.00
_cell.angle_beta   90.00
_cell.angle_gamma   90.00
#
_symmetry.space_group_name_H-M   'P 1'
#
loop_
_entity.id
_entity.type
_entity.pdbx_description
1 polymer ?
#
loop_
_entity_poly.entity_id
_entity_poly.type
_entity_poly.pdbx_seq_one_letter_code
_entity_poly.pdbx_strand_id
1 'polypeptide(L)'
;MGGQLFKNFFISILEMLGLAVWVEIVTDFPRCTYYFGPFVNESEAEAAKIGYIEDLETEGSKGLTVVVKRCKPDSLTIYDDSLDFKFDRFPAFSGQTL
;
A
#
# COMPACT_ATOMS: atom_id res chain seq x y z
N MET A 1 11.15 1.20 -29.68
CA MET A 1 11.35 0.19 -28.62
C MET A 1 12.30 0.61 -27.49
N GLY A 2 12.89 1.82 -27.47
CA GLY A 2 13.84 2.23 -26.40
C GLY A 2 13.24 2.94 -25.17
N GLY A 3 12.05 3.55 -25.28
CA GLY A 3 11.50 4.42 -24.23
C GLY A 3 11.06 3.69 -22.95
N GLN A 4 10.44 2.51 -23.06
CA GLN A 4 10.01 1.71 -21.90
C GLN A 4 11.21 1.18 -21.09
N LEU A 5 12.28 0.77 -21.77
CA LEU A 5 13.50 0.27 -21.14
C LEU A 5 14.15 1.35 -20.26
N PHE A 6 14.21 2.58 -20.79
CA PHE A 6 14.75 3.73 -20.07
C PHE A 6 13.87 4.13 -18.89
N LYS A 7 12.54 4.13 -19.08
CA LYS A 7 11.57 4.42 -18.03
C LYS A 7 11.70 3.45 -16.85
N ASN A 8 11.76 2.15 -17.12
CA ASN A 8 11.89 1.13 -16.08
C ASN A 8 13.21 1.26 -15.30
N PHE A 9 14.31 1.58 -15.99
CA PHE A 9 15.59 1.84 -15.35
C PHE A 9 15.56 3.07 -14.44
N PHE A 10 14.94 4.16 -14.91
CA PHE A 10 14.76 5.38 -14.11
C PHE A 10 13.88 5.15 -12.89
N ILE A 11 12.77 4.42 -13.05
CA ILE A 11 11.89 4.05 -11.95
C ILE A 11 12.66 3.25 -10.89
N SER A 12 13.48 2.29 -11.30
CA SER A 12 14.29 1.48 -10.39
C SER A 12 15.29 2.33 -9.58
N ILE A 13 15.90 3.35 -10.20
CA ILE A 13 16.80 4.28 -9.52
C ILE A 13 16.02 5.18 -8.55
N LEU A 14 14.89 5.73 -8.99
CA LEU A 14 14.04 6.58 -8.15
C LEU A 14 13.52 5.83 -6.94
N GLU A 15 13.16 4.57 -7.09
CA GLU A 15 12.73 3.69 -6.01
C GLU A 15 13.88 3.38 -5.03
N MET A 16 15.08 3.08 -5.57
CA MET A 16 16.28 2.88 -4.76
C MET A 16 16.61 4.12 -3.91
N LEU A 17 16.48 5.31 -4.50
CA LEU A 17 16.72 6.61 -3.85
C LEU A 17 15.54 7.11 -2.99
N GLY A 18 14.38 6.46 -3.03
CA GLY A 18 13.17 6.90 -2.32
C GLY A 18 12.51 8.16 -2.89
N LEU A 19 12.80 8.48 -4.16
CA LEU A 19 12.25 9.62 -4.90
C LEU A 19 11.11 9.22 -5.84
N ALA A 20 10.78 7.94 -5.92
CA ALA A 20 9.66 7.45 -6.70
C ALA A 20 8.33 8.00 -6.18
N VAL A 21 7.41 8.26 -7.11
CA VAL A 21 6.06 8.69 -6.79
C VAL A 21 5.17 7.46 -6.64
N TRP A 22 4.34 7.45 -5.60
CA TRP A 22 3.37 6.40 -5.31
C TRP A 22 1.99 6.99 -5.09
N VAL A 23 0.97 6.23 -5.48
CA VAL A 23 -0.43 6.50 -5.17
C VAL A 23 -0.80 5.65 -3.97
N GLU A 24 -1.02 6.29 -2.84
CA GLU A 24 -1.58 5.66 -1.65
C GLU A 24 -3.11 5.72 -1.73
N ILE A 25 -3.78 4.58 -1.62
CA ILE A 25 -5.23 4.47 -1.56
C ILE A 25 -5.59 3.78 -0.26
N VAL A 26 -6.24 4.51 0.64
CA VAL A 26 -6.77 3.98 1.90
C VAL A 26 -8.26 3.73 1.73
N THR A 27 -8.71 2.53 2.04
CA THR A 27 -10.13 2.15 2.04
C THR A 27 -10.65 2.12 3.48
N ASP A 28 -11.87 2.58 3.71
CA ASP A 28 -12.53 2.51 5.03
C ASP A 28 -13.11 1.12 5.31
N PHE A 29 -13.65 0.44 4.28
CA PHE A 29 -14.20 -0.90 4.41
C PHE A 29 -14.06 -1.74 3.14
N PRO A 30 -13.39 -2.92 3.19
CA PRO A 30 -12.50 -3.36 4.28
C PRO A 30 -11.35 -2.36 4.47
N ARG A 31 -10.81 -2.25 5.70
CA ARG A 31 -9.76 -1.26 5.99
C ARG A 31 -8.41 -1.74 5.46
N CYS A 32 -8.01 -1.19 4.32
CA CYS A 32 -6.78 -1.56 3.63
C CYS A 32 -6.07 -0.29 3.16
N THR A 33 -4.75 -0.34 3.10
CA THR A 33 -3.93 0.69 2.45
C THR A 33 -3.16 0.06 1.30
N TYR A 34 -3.38 0.59 0.10
CA TYR A 34 -2.76 0.14 -1.14
C TYR A 34 -1.78 1.20 -1.63
N TYR A 35 -0.59 0.77 -2.06
CA TYR A 35 0.39 1.62 -2.71
C TYR A 35 0.58 1.18 -4.16
N PHE A 36 0.15 2.00 -5.11
CA PHE A 36 0.31 1.76 -6.53
C PHE A 36 1.47 2.60 -7.09
N GLY A 37 2.33 1.97 -7.88
CA GLY A 37 3.55 2.58 -8.41
C GLY A 37 4.62 1.54 -8.74
N PRO A 38 5.90 1.95 -8.90
CA PRO A 38 6.41 3.33 -8.75
C PRO A 38 6.29 4.15 -10.05
N PHE A 39 5.94 5.42 -9.93
CA PHE A 39 5.80 6.36 -11.05
C PHE A 39 6.99 7.32 -11.14
N VAL A 40 7.30 7.76 -12.37
CA VAL A 40 8.35 8.76 -12.62
C VAL A 40 7.93 10.14 -12.14
N ASN A 41 6.66 10.52 -12.37
CA ASN A 41 6.13 11.84 -12.08
C ASN A 41 4.72 11.76 -11.48
N GLU A 42 4.34 12.80 -10.73
CA GLU A 42 3.03 12.92 -10.08
C GLU A 42 1.88 12.98 -11.09
N SER A 43 2.08 13.58 -12.27
CA SER A 43 1.05 13.61 -13.31
C SER A 43 0.71 12.22 -13.86
N GLU A 44 1.69 11.31 -13.91
CA GLU A 44 1.45 9.93 -14.35
C GLU A 44 0.64 9.16 -13.31
N ALA A 45 1.01 9.34 -12.04
CA ALA A 45 0.30 8.78 -10.89
C ALA A 45 -1.14 9.32 -10.81
N GLU A 46 -1.34 10.62 -11.03
CA GLU A 46 -2.65 11.29 -11.13
C GLU A 46 -3.52 10.72 -12.25
N ALA A 47 -2.95 10.45 -13.42
CA ALA A 47 -3.69 9.86 -14.53
C ALA A 47 -4.07 8.40 -14.25
N ALA A 48 -3.17 7.63 -13.61
CA ALA A 48 -3.39 6.23 -13.29
C ALA A 48 -4.34 6.00 -12.11
N LYS A 49 -4.39 6.92 -11.13
CA LYS A 49 -5.16 6.75 -9.89
C LYS A 49 -6.65 6.50 -10.14
N ILE A 50 -7.21 7.09 -11.20
CA ILE A 50 -8.64 6.97 -11.53
C ILE A 50 -9.00 5.51 -11.79
N GLY A 51 -8.18 4.79 -12.56
CA GLY A 51 -8.42 3.36 -12.82
C GLY A 51 -8.36 2.51 -11.55
N TYR A 52 -7.41 2.80 -10.65
CA TYR A 52 -7.31 2.08 -9.38
C TYR A 52 -8.51 2.32 -8.46
N ILE A 53 -9.06 3.55 -8.46
CA ILE A 53 -10.27 3.88 -7.70
C ILE A 53 -11.45 3.11 -8.27
N GLU A 54 -11.66 3.14 -9.59
CA GLU A 54 -12.77 2.45 -10.26
C GLU A 54 -12.74 0.94 -10.02
N ASP A 55 -11.55 0.33 -10.07
CA ASP A 55 -11.35 -1.09 -9.79
C ASP A 55 -11.73 -1.42 -8.33
N LEU A 56 -11.23 -0.65 -7.36
CA LEU A 56 -11.51 -0.86 -5.93
C LEU A 56 -12.98 -0.62 -5.57
N GLU A 57 -13.62 0.37 -6.17
CA GLU A 57 -15.06 0.61 -6.00
C GLU A 57 -15.89 -0.54 -6.59
N THR A 58 -15.47 -1.09 -7.74
CA THR A 58 -16.12 -2.25 -8.38
C THR A 58 -15.96 -3.52 -7.55
N GLU A 59 -14.82 -3.71 -6.88
CA GLU A 59 -14.60 -4.78 -5.89
C GLU A 59 -15.43 -4.62 -4.61
N GLY A 60 -16.07 -3.46 -4.41
CA GLY A 60 -16.95 -3.18 -3.29
C GLY A 60 -16.27 -2.47 -2.11
N SER A 61 -15.07 -1.93 -2.31
CA SER A 61 -14.40 -1.08 -1.32
C SER A 61 -15.17 0.22 -1.14
N LYS A 62 -15.25 0.71 0.11
CA LYS A 62 -15.95 1.96 0.45
C LYS A 62 -15.02 2.92 1.17
N GLY A 63 -15.31 4.22 1.02
CA GLY A 63 -14.57 5.29 1.69
C GLY A 63 -13.11 5.35 1.24
N LEU A 64 -12.89 5.57 -0.06
CA LEU A 64 -11.55 5.62 -0.63
C LEU A 64 -10.94 7.01 -0.43
N THR A 65 -9.76 7.05 0.18
CA THR A 65 -8.91 8.23 0.30
C THR A 65 -7.66 8.03 -0.55
N VAL A 66 -7.45 8.90 -1.54
CA VAL A 66 -6.32 8.80 -2.46
C VAL A 66 -5.34 9.93 -2.25
N VAL A 67 -4.07 9.58 -2.09
CA VAL A 67 -2.97 10.52 -1.88
C VAL A 67 -1.81 10.16 -2.81
N VAL A 68 -1.43 11.09 -3.68
CA VAL A 68 -0.22 10.96 -4.50
C VAL A 68 0.93 11.59 -3.72
N LYS A 69 1.99 10.80 -3.44
CA LYS A 69 3.16 11.30 -2.70
C LYS A 69 4.43 10.60 -3.13
N ARG A 70 5.57 11.24 -2.87
CA ARG A 70 6.89 10.58 -2.97
C ARG A 70 7.17 9.85 -1.68
N CYS A 71 7.30 8.54 -1.76
CA CYS A 71 7.63 7.70 -0.62
C CYS A 71 8.33 6.42 -1.08
N LYS A 72 8.78 5.64 -0.10
CA LYS A 72 9.31 4.29 -0.31
C LYS A 72 8.50 3.32 0.55
N PRO A 73 7.36 2.81 0.05
CA PRO A 73 6.56 1.85 0.81
C PRO A 73 7.34 0.55 0.98
N ASP A 74 7.34 0.01 2.20
CA ASP A 74 7.95 -1.29 2.50
C ASP A 74 7.03 -2.46 2.09
N SER A 75 5.71 -2.20 2.06
CA SER A 75 4.67 -3.15 1.66
C SER A 75 3.65 -2.46 0.75
N LEU A 76 3.27 -3.14 -0.33
CA LEU A 76 2.34 -2.60 -1.34
C LEU A 76 0.88 -2.69 -0.91
N THR A 77 0.55 -3.70 -0.10
CA THR A 77 -0.78 -3.89 0.45
C THR A 77 -0.65 -4.08 1.94
N ILE A 78 -1.23 -3.17 2.70
CA ILE A 78 -1.26 -3.21 4.16
C ILE A 78 -2.70 -3.42 4.57
N TYR A 79 -2.98 -4.61 5.11
CA TYR A 79 -4.28 -4.90 5.72
C TYR A 79 -4.26 -4.36 7.15
N ASP A 80 -5.27 -3.57 7.52
CA ASP A 80 -5.49 -3.25 8.93
C ASP A 80 -6.15 -4.46 9.58
N ASP A 81 -5.34 -5.49 9.85
CA ASP A 81 -5.74 -6.76 10.50
C ASP A 81 -6.01 -6.57 12.01
N SER A 82 -6.59 -5.43 12.40
CA SER A 82 -6.94 -5.15 13.79
C SER A 82 -8.15 -5.95 14.29
N LEU A 83 -8.68 -6.87 13.47
CA LEU A 83 -9.55 -7.95 13.89
C LEU A 83 -8.77 -9.29 13.90
N ASP A 84 -8.24 -9.59 15.08
CA ASP A 84 -7.95 -10.94 15.60
C ASP A 84 -6.73 -11.73 15.07
N PHE A 85 -5.58 -11.52 15.72
CA PHE A 85 -4.92 -12.60 16.49
C PHE A 85 -4.29 -12.04 17.78
N LYS A 86 -5.13 -11.51 18.68
CA LYS A 86 -4.83 -11.64 20.11
C LYS A 86 -5.11 -13.08 20.51
N PHE A 87 -4.25 -14.02 20.12
CA PHE A 87 -4.20 -15.28 20.85
C PHE A 87 -3.58 -14.94 22.19
N ASP A 88 -4.43 -14.82 23.19
CA ASP A 88 -4.07 -14.64 24.58
C ASP A 88 -2.90 -15.55 24.95
N ARG A 89 -1.71 -14.96 25.11
CA ARG A 89 -0.69 -15.52 25.99
C ARG A 89 -1.21 -15.35 27.42
N PHE A 90 -2.14 -16.19 27.83
CA PHE A 90 -2.36 -16.44 29.24
C PHE A 90 -1.11 -17.14 29.77
N PRO A 91 -0.39 -16.59 30.77
CA PRO A 91 0.55 -17.38 31.54
C PRO A 91 -0.26 -18.34 32.42
N ALA A 92 -0.58 -19.51 31.89
CA ALA A 92 -1.06 -20.61 32.71
C ALA A 92 0.17 -21.36 33.26
N PHE A 93 0.70 -20.89 34.39
CA PHE A 93 1.33 -21.82 35.32
C PHE A 93 0.83 -21.52 36.73
N SER A 94 -0.23 -22.25 37.05
CA SER A 94 -0.80 -22.41 38.39
C SER A 94 0.30 -22.79 39.38
N GLY A 95 0.19 -22.25 40.59
CA GLY A 95 1.17 -22.41 41.65
C GLY A 95 1.53 -23.86 41.98
N GLN A 96 2.80 -24.07 42.30
CA GLN A 96 3.24 -25.17 43.13
C GLN A 96 3.66 -24.60 44.48
N THR A 97 2.69 -24.55 45.40
CA THR A 97 2.97 -24.76 46.82
C THR A 97 2.61 -26.20 47.10
N LEU A 98 3.62 -27.03 47.35
CA LEU A 98 3.70 -28.04 48.40
C LEU A 98 5.11 -28.65 48.41
#